data_AF-A0AAW1IEE2-F1
#
_entry.id   AF-A0AAW1IEE2-F1
#
_cell.length_a   1.000
_cell.length_b   1.000
_cell.length_c   1.000
_cell.angle_alpha   90.00
_cell.angle_beta   90.00
_cell.angle_gamma   90.00
#
_symmetry.space_group_name_H-M   'P 1'
#
loop_
_entity.id
_entity.type
_entity.pdbx_description
1 polymer ?
#
loop_
_entity_poly.entity_id
_entity_poly.type
_entity_poly.pdbx_seq_one_letter_code
_entity_poly.pdbx_strand_id
1 'polypeptide(L)'
;MDEGYGITPWLLTPYRNPTTPQEIAYNTLHKRERVIIERCFGQLKRRFPVLQHQIRLSIDKIPSVIVSAVVLHNVAKYLNDQLPNDEEEVTAERCGSA
;
A
#
# COMPACT_ATOMS: atom_id res chain seq x y z
N MET A 1 -0.07 5.62 13.48
CA MET A 1 1.03 5.88 12.53
C MET A 1 2.31 5.93 13.33
N ASP A 2 3.39 5.50 12.73
CA ASP A 2 4.70 5.35 13.36
C ASP A 2 5.12 6.60 14.14
N GLU A 3 4.94 6.59 15.47
CA GLU A 3 5.30 7.72 16.32
C GLU A 3 6.83 7.88 16.44
N GLY A 4 7.60 6.92 15.92
CA GLY A 4 9.06 6.93 15.94
C GLY A 4 9.72 7.72 14.81
N TYR A 5 8.98 8.13 13.77
CA TYR A 5 9.52 8.94 12.68
C TYR A 5 9.06 10.38 12.86
N GLY A 6 10.00 11.27 13.12
CA GLY A 6 9.72 12.71 13.22
C GLY A 6 8.89 13.17 12.02
N ILE A 7 7.89 14.02 12.29
CA ILE A 7 6.99 14.53 11.25
C ILE A 7 7.84 15.38 10.31
N THR A 8 8.21 14.78 9.18
CA THR A 8 9.01 15.40 8.16
C THR A 8 8.08 16.00 7.10
N PRO A 9 8.46 17.09 6.40
CA PRO A 9 7.57 17.78 5.45
C PRO A 9 7.01 16.90 4.33
N TRP A 10 7.64 15.75 4.07
CA TRP A 10 7.26 14.79 3.04
C TRP A 10 6.37 13.64 3.55
N LEU A 11 6.07 13.59 4.85
CA LEU A 11 5.26 12.54 5.44
C LEU A 11 3.80 13.00 5.60
N LEU A 12 2.92 12.50 4.73
CA LEU A 12 1.48 12.69 4.86
C LEU A 12 0.98 11.98 6.12
N THR A 13 0.63 12.72 7.16
CA THR A 13 0.06 12.20 8.41
C THR A 13 -1.39 12.61 8.55
N PRO A 14 -2.31 11.72 8.99
CA PRO A 14 -3.67 12.09 9.33
C PRO A 14 -3.68 12.98 10.58
N TYR A 15 -4.63 13.91 10.63
CA TYR A 15 -4.93 14.69 11.83
C TYR A 15 -5.41 13.75 12.94
N ARG A 16 -4.82 13.85 14.14
CA ARG A 16 -5.19 13.00 15.29
C ARG A 16 -6.61 13.29 15.78
N ASN A 17 -6.95 14.58 15.89
CA ASN A 17 -8.28 15.07 16.29
C ASN A 17 -8.81 16.04 15.23
N PRO A 18 -9.35 15.55 14.10
CA PRO A 18 -9.91 16.41 13.07
C PRO A 18 -11.19 17.09 13.59
N THR A 19 -11.21 18.42 13.57
CA THR A 19 -12.34 19.24 14.05
C THR A 19 -12.98 20.06 12.94
N THR A 20 -12.19 20.43 11.93
CA THR A 20 -12.68 21.19 10.78
C THR A 20 -13.14 20.26 9.65
N PRO A 21 -14.12 20.67 8.82
CA PRO A 21 -14.54 19.90 7.65
C PRO A 21 -13.37 19.52 6.72
N GLN A 22 -12.38 20.40 6.60
CA GLN A 22 -11.19 20.21 5.77
C GLN A 22 -10.27 19.11 6.33
N GLU A 23 -10.05 19.08 7.65
CA GLU A 23 -9.27 18.02 8.31
C GLU A 23 -9.95 16.67 8.20
N ILE A 24 -11.28 16.63 8.35
CA ILE A 24 -12.07 15.41 8.17
C ILE A 24 -11.96 14.92 6.73
N ALA A 25 -12.15 15.80 5.74
CA ALA A 25 -12.05 15.46 4.32
C ALA A 25 -10.64 14.94 3.96
N TYR A 26 -9.59 15.59 4.47
CA TYR A 26 -8.22 15.14 4.30
C TYR A 26 -7.99 13.75 4.89
N ASN A 27 -8.44 13.49 6.12
CA ASN A 27 -8.29 12.18 6.75
C ASN A 27 -9.05 11.08 5.99
N THR A 28 -10.24 11.37 5.50
CA THR A 28 -11.03 10.44 4.66
C THR A 28 -10.29 10.09 3.37
N LEU A 29 -9.80 11.10 2.64
CA LEU A 29 -9.03 10.87 1.42
C LEU A 29 -7.74 10.10 1.73
N HIS A 30 -7.01 10.50 2.76
CA HIS A 30 -5.78 9.86 3.17
C HIS A 30 -6.01 8.38 3.52
N LYS A 31 -7.09 8.05 4.24
CA LYS A 31 -7.46 6.67 4.55
C LYS A 31 -7.73 5.86 3.26
N ARG A 32 -8.51 6.41 2.33
CA ARG A 32 -8.82 5.78 1.05
C ARG A 32 -7.56 5.45 0.26
N GLU A 33 -6.64 6.41 0.13
CA GLU A 33 -5.39 6.20 -0.59
C GLU A 33 -4.49 5.16 0.09
N ARG A 34 -4.46 5.12 1.43
CA ARG A 34 -3.74 4.08 2.16
C ARG A 34 -4.26 2.69 1.88
N VAL A 35 -5.58 2.50 1.79
CA VAL A 35 -6.18 1.20 1.43
C VAL A 35 -5.68 0.73 0.05
N ILE A 36 -5.58 1.63 -0.93
CA ILE A 36 -5.06 1.30 -2.26
C ILE A 36 -3.58 0.87 -2.19
N ILE A 37 -2.76 1.63 -1.45
CA ILE A 37 -1.32 1.34 -1.29
C ILE A 37 -1.12 0.01 -0.55
N GLU A 38 -1.84 -0.23 0.54
CA GLU A 38 -1.79 -1.47 1.32
C GLU A 38 -2.19 -2.68 0.47
N ARG A 39 -3.24 -2.56 -0.35
CA ARG A 39 -3.65 -3.58 -1.31
C ARG A 39 -2.56 -3.85 -2.35
N CYS A 40 -1.95 -2.80 -2.91
CA CYS A 40 -0.87 -2.93 -3.88
C CYS A 40 0.34 -3.68 -3.28
N PHE A 41 0.77 -3.32 -2.08
CA PHE A 41 1.85 -4.03 -1.40
C PHE A 41 1.48 -5.45 -0.98
N GLY A 42 0.21 -5.69 -0.64
CA GLY A 42 -0.32 -7.03 -0.39
C GLY A 42 -0.18 -7.94 -1.61
N GLN A 43 -0.62 -7.47 -2.78
CA GLN A 43 -0.48 -8.19 -4.05
C GLN A 43 1.00 -8.41 -4.42
N LEU A 44 1.84 -7.39 -4.25
CA LEU A 44 3.28 -7.48 -4.54
C LEU A 44 3.96 -8.57 -3.69
N LYS A 45 3.69 -8.59 -2.38
CA LYS A 45 4.26 -9.59 -1.45
C LYS A 45 3.74 -11.01 -1.72
N ARG A 46 2.46 -11.16 -2.04
CA ARG A 46 1.86 -12.46 -2.42
C ARG A 46 2.51 -13.00 -3.70
N ARG A 47 2.69 -12.15 -4.70
CA ARG A 47 3.31 -12.50 -5.98
C ARG A 47 4.79 -12.86 -5.85
N PHE A 48 5.51 -12.13 -5.00
CA PHE A 48 6.94 -12.31 -4.77
C PHE A 48 7.20 -12.60 -3.29
N PRO A 49 7.05 -13.87 -2.84
CA PRO A 49 7.21 -14.26 -1.42
C PRO A 49 8.56 -13.89 -0.81
N VAL A 50 9.58 -13.63 -1.63
CA VAL A 50 10.87 -13.07 -1.21
C VAL A 50 10.72 -11.74 -0.46
N LEU A 51 9.66 -10.96 -0.72
CA LEU A 51 9.35 -9.70 -0.04
C LEU A 51 8.48 -9.87 1.22
N GLN A 52 7.97 -11.07 1.47
CA GLN A 52 7.15 -11.39 2.63
C GLN A 52 7.97 -12.00 3.77
N HIS A 53 9.01 -12.77 3.44
CA HIS A 53 9.82 -13.52 4.40
C HIS A 53 11.21 -12.90 4.57
N GLN A 54 11.98 -13.44 5.51
CA GLN A 54 13.36 -13.03 5.73
C GLN A 54 14.21 -13.26 4.46
N ILE A 55 14.80 -12.19 3.93
CA ILE A 55 15.66 -12.24 2.75
C ILE A 55 17.05 -12.74 3.16
N ARG A 56 17.46 -13.90 2.65
CA ARG A 56 18.81 -14.48 2.84
C ARG A 56 19.77 -14.08 1.71
N LEU A 57 19.73 -12.82 1.30
CA LEU A 57 20.62 -12.25 0.29
C LEU A 57 21.53 -11.21 0.94
N SER A 58 22.69 -10.97 0.33
CA SER A 58 23.54 -9.84 0.69
C SER A 58 22.73 -8.54 0.64
N ILE A 59 22.94 -7.66 1.62
CA ILE A 59 22.20 -6.39 1.75
C ILE A 59 22.29 -5.57 0.46
N ASP A 60 23.45 -5.59 -0.20
CA ASP A 60 23.69 -4.88 -1.47
C ASP A 60 22.77 -5.32 -2.61
N LYS A 61 22.21 -6.54 -2.54
CA LYS A 61 21.30 -7.09 -3.55
C LYS A 61 19.82 -6.79 -3.26
N ILE A 62 19.48 -6.42 -2.02
CA ILE A 62 18.10 -6.20 -1.60
C ILE A 62 17.41 -5.11 -2.44
N PRO A 63 18.02 -3.93 -2.69
CA PRO A 63 17.38 -2.89 -3.50
C PRO A 63 17.04 -3.38 -4.92
N SER A 64 17.97 -4.10 -5.56
CA SER A 64 17.76 -4.66 -6.90
C SER A 64 16.61 -5.66 -6.92
N VAL A 65 16.50 -6.53 -5.93
CA VAL A 65 15.38 -7.49 -5.81
C VAL A 65 14.05 -6.77 -5.66
N ILE A 66 13.98 -5.74 -4.82
CA ILE A 66 12.77 -4.93 -4.64
C ILE A 66 12.35 -4.28 -5.96
N VAL A 67 13.29 -3.61 -6.65
CA VAL A 67 13.01 -2.95 -7.92
C VAL A 67 12.55 -3.96 -8.98
N SER A 68 13.24 -5.09 -9.11
CA SER A 68 12.86 -6.15 -10.06
C SER A 68 11.46 -6.69 -9.77
N ALA A 69 11.11 -6.93 -8.51
CA ALA A 69 9.77 -7.37 -8.14
C ALA A 69 8.68 -6.35 -8.51
N VAL A 70 8.93 -5.05 -8.30
CA VAL A 70 7.99 -3.99 -8.68
C VAL A 70 7.83 -3.88 -10.20
N VAL A 71 8.93 -3.92 -10.95
CA VAL A 71 8.89 -3.89 -12.42
C VAL A 71 8.12 -5.09 -12.96
N LEU A 72 8.41 -6.30 -12.48
CA LEU A 72 7.72 -7.52 -12.90
C LEU A 72 6.24 -7.51 -12.51
N HIS A 73 5.89 -6.96 -11.34
CA HIS A 73 4.49 -6.76 -10.94
C HIS A 73 3.74 -5.86 -11.92
N ASN A 74 4.35 -4.75 -12.33
CA ASN A 74 3.73 -3.81 -13.27
C ASN A 74 3.57 -4.42 -14.66
N VAL A 75 4.57 -5.16 -15.15
CA VAL A 75 4.48 -5.90 -16.42
C VAL A 75 3.34 -6.91 -16.36
N ALA A 76 3.21 -7.65 -15.26
CA ALA A 76 2.15 -8.62 -15.14
C ALA A 76 0.75 -7.99 -15.10
N LYS A 77 0.60 -6.85 -14.40
CA LYS A 77 -0.65 -6.07 -14.45
C LYS A 77 -0.98 -5.60 -15.86
N TYR A 78 0.03 -5.14 -16.61
CA TYR A 78 -0.13 -4.74 -18.01
C TYR A 78 -0.58 -5.90 -18.90
N LEU A 79 -0.05 -7.11 -18.64
CA LEU A 79 -0.43 -8.33 -19.36
C LEU A 79 -1.72 -8.99 -18.82
N ASN A 80 -2.37 -8.39 -17.83
CA ASN A 80 -3.56 -8.93 -17.15
C ASN A 80 -3.33 -10.35 -16.57
N ASP A 81 -2.11 -10.62 -16.11
CA ASP A 81 -1.70 -11.85 -15.45
C ASP A 81 -2.04 -11.78 -13.96
N GLN A 82 -3.25 -12.27 -13.65
CA GLN A 82 -3.86 -12.23 -12.33
C GLN A 82 -3.24 -13.28 -11.39
N LEU A 83 -3.12 -12.93 -10.12
CA LEU A 83 -2.74 -13.90 -9.11
C LEU A 83 -3.93 -14.82 -8.82
N PRO A 84 -3.70 -16.13 -8.58
CA PRO A 84 -4.73 -16.98 -8.03
C PRO A 84 -5.21 -16.38 -6.69
N ASN A 85 -6.51 -16.14 -6.56
CA ASN A 85 -7.19 -15.56 -5.39
C ASN A 85 -7.22 -14.02 -5.27
N ASP A 86 -7.18 -13.29 -6.39
CA ASP A 86 -7.43 -11.83 -6.41
C ASP A 86 -8.91 -11.44 -6.18
N GLU A 87 -9.83 -12.40 -5.99
CA GLU A 87 -11.28 -12.16 -5.87
C GLU A 87 -11.80 -11.80 -4.47
N GLU A 88 -10.98 -11.76 -3.43
CA GLU A 88 -11.47 -11.35 -2.11
C GLU A 88 -11.32 -9.84 -1.86
N GLU A 89 -12.50 -9.20 -1.82
CA GLU A 89 -12.84 -7.93 -1.14
C GLU A 89 -13.03 -6.67 -2.02
N VAL A 90 -13.89 -6.79 -3.04
CA VAL A 90 -14.69 -5.68 -3.59
C VAL A 90 -15.97 -5.51 -2.76
N THR A 91 -15.91 -5.25 -1.46
CA THR A 91 -17.08 -4.79 -0.67
C THR A 91 -16.68 -3.96 0.55
N ALA A 92 -16.09 -2.79 0.32
CA ALA A 92 -16.15 -1.63 1.22
C ALA A 92 -15.62 -0.49 0.36
N GLU A 93 -16.43 0.30 -0.32
CA GLU A 93 -17.37 1.26 0.25
C GLU A 93 -18.46 1.53 -0.79
N ARG A 94 -19.65 0.98 -0.57
CA ARG A 94 -20.86 1.63 -1.09
C ARG A 94 -21.12 2.77 -0.12
N CYS A 95 -20.56 3.95 -0.41
CA CYS A 95 -20.96 5.16 0.28
C CYS A 95 -22.46 5.37 0.02
N GLY A 96 -23.24 5.54 1.10
CA GLY A 96 -24.63 5.97 1.07
C GLY A 96 -25.59 5.05 1.80
N SER A 97 -25.87 5.34 3.08
CA SER A 97 -27.13 6.01 3.47
C SER A 97 -27.32 6.02 4.99
N ALA A 98 -27.71 7.20 5.49
CA ALA A 98 -28.15 7.60 6.82
C ALA A 98 -27.06 7.88 7.87
#